data_AF-A0A7Y5JLL2-F1
#
_entry.id   AF-A0A7Y5JLL2-F1
#
_cell.length_a   1.000
_cell.length_b   1.000
_cell.length_c   1.000
_cell.angle_alpha   90.00
_cell.angle_beta   90.00
_cell.angle_gamma   90.00
#
_symmetry.space_group_name_H-M   'P 1'
#
loop_
_entity.id
_entity.type
_entity.pdbx_description
1 polymer ?
#
loop_
_entity_poly.entity_id
_entity_poly.type
_entity_poly.pdbx_seq_one_letter_code
_entity_poly.pdbx_strand_id
1 'polypeptide(L)'
;MSESFENRDALSAAILTCIGKWRDRPGEADLHAADCEQLLSEYSAEESFRILELGNSAADAIERVPESAEDITLRLAGSPVEAARAVGCVLIARVGKFNPRTWLPLIRHLADDESAGVRDALPMIFDQRPELAGWSEMHTDYVFSIFEEWRTDNNYRIRRIVARGLVGFASQSAGNADRVLKLIVPLYEDASEFVRRNVVSAIREIGKSQPDTVFSFLESRIDAGSPYDRELIPMILEASFARKQPEWRDEILAKL
;
A
#
# COMPACT_ATOMS: atom_id res chain seq x y z
N MET A 1 -1.28 -32.41 -6.36
CA MET A 1 -1.84 -31.04 -6.42
C MET A 1 -2.77 -30.71 -5.25
N SER A 2 -3.29 -31.70 -4.50
CA SER A 2 -4.06 -31.47 -3.25
C SER A 2 -3.18 -31.41 -1.99
N GLU A 3 -2.09 -32.19 -1.91
CA GLU A 3 -1.19 -32.20 -0.74
C GLU A 3 -0.50 -30.86 -0.46
N SER A 4 -0.29 -30.01 -1.49
CA SER A 4 0.35 -28.70 -1.29
C SER A 4 -0.59 -27.63 -0.75
N PHE A 5 -1.91 -27.80 -0.89
CA PHE A 5 -2.89 -26.82 -0.40
C PHE A 5 -3.25 -27.08 1.06
N GLU A 6 -3.52 -28.34 1.44
CA GLU A 6 -3.83 -28.69 2.83
C GLU A 6 -2.67 -28.38 3.78
N ASN A 7 -1.42 -28.59 3.33
CA ASN A 7 -0.25 -28.29 4.15
C ASN A 7 -0.05 -26.77 4.35
N ARG A 8 -0.38 -25.94 3.34
CA ARG A 8 -0.33 -24.47 3.44
C ARG A 8 -1.39 -23.92 4.39
N ASP A 9 -2.58 -24.51 4.44
CA ASP A 9 -3.62 -24.07 5.37
C ASP A 9 -3.28 -24.48 6.82
N ALA A 10 -2.69 -25.66 7.03
CA ALA A 10 -2.18 -26.07 8.34
C ALA A 10 -1.07 -25.15 8.86
N LEU A 11 -0.13 -24.77 7.99
CA LEU A 11 0.93 -23.84 8.32
C LEU A 11 0.40 -22.42 8.61
N SER A 12 -0.57 -21.94 7.82
CA SER A 12 -1.23 -20.65 8.06
C SER A 12 -1.90 -20.65 9.44
N ALA A 13 -2.60 -21.73 9.79
CA ALA A 13 -3.21 -21.89 11.10
C ALA A 13 -2.17 -21.93 12.23
N ALA A 14 -1.01 -22.56 12.02
CA ALA A 14 0.08 -22.57 12.98
C ALA A 14 0.67 -21.16 13.21
N ILE A 15 0.86 -20.38 12.14
CA ILE A 15 1.31 -18.98 12.23
C ILE A 15 0.31 -18.14 12.99
N LEU A 16 -0.97 -18.20 12.62
CA LEU A 16 -2.04 -17.48 13.30
C LEU A 16 -2.16 -17.87 14.77
N THR A 17 -1.93 -19.14 15.10
CA THR A 17 -1.86 -19.62 16.48
C THR A 17 -0.66 -19.02 17.19
N CYS A 18 0.51 -18.99 16.55
CA CYS A 18 1.73 -18.41 17.10
C CYS A 18 1.57 -16.91 17.40
N ILE A 19 1.06 -16.16 16.43
CA ILE A 19 0.67 -14.75 16.57
C ILE A 19 -0.33 -14.56 17.72
N GLY A 20 -1.33 -15.44 17.83
CA GLY A 20 -2.33 -15.37 18.89
C GLY A 20 -1.76 -15.52 20.31
N LYS A 21 -0.64 -16.24 20.48
CA LYS A 21 0.02 -16.43 21.78
C LYS A 21 0.64 -15.15 22.33
N TRP A 22 0.90 -14.14 21.50
CA TRP A 22 1.44 -12.85 21.93
C TRP A 22 0.61 -12.28 23.09
N ARG A 23 -0.72 -12.39 23.00
CA ARG A 23 -1.67 -11.94 24.03
C ARG A 23 -1.45 -12.58 25.39
N ASP A 24 -1.17 -13.88 25.41
CA ASP A 24 -1.19 -14.64 26.66
C ASP A 24 0.18 -14.58 27.37
N ARG A 25 1.24 -14.12 26.68
CA ARG A 25 2.61 -14.00 27.20
C ARG A 25 3.34 -12.76 26.66
N PRO A 26 2.94 -11.54 27.06
CA PRO A 26 3.51 -10.31 26.51
C PRO A 26 5.03 -10.15 26.73
N GLY A 27 5.58 -10.68 27.82
CA GLY A 27 7.01 -10.59 28.15
C GLY A 27 7.94 -11.51 27.36
N GLU A 28 7.42 -12.29 26.41
CA GLU A 28 8.17 -13.26 25.60
C GLU A 28 8.30 -12.80 24.13
N ALA A 29 8.30 -11.49 23.87
CA ALA A 29 8.31 -10.88 22.53
C ALA A 29 9.37 -11.49 21.58
N ASP A 30 10.63 -11.58 22.04
CA ASP A 30 11.73 -12.17 21.29
C ASP A 30 11.46 -13.62 20.87
N LEU A 31 10.95 -14.43 21.81
CA LEU A 31 10.64 -15.84 21.56
C LEU A 31 9.52 -15.95 20.53
N HIS A 32 8.47 -15.14 20.68
CA HIS A 32 7.35 -15.23 19.75
C HIS A 32 7.69 -14.72 18.36
N ALA A 33 8.52 -13.69 18.25
CA ALA A 33 9.01 -13.21 16.97
C ALA A 33 9.86 -14.29 16.29
N ALA A 34 10.75 -14.96 17.02
CA ALA A 34 11.55 -16.07 16.49
C ALA A 34 10.70 -17.25 16.01
N ASP A 35 9.70 -17.67 16.78
CA ASP A 35 8.76 -18.72 16.38
C ASP A 35 7.98 -18.32 15.11
N CYS A 36 7.53 -17.07 15.03
CA CYS A 36 6.86 -16.56 13.83
C CYS A 36 7.80 -16.50 12.62
N GLU A 37 9.04 -16.04 12.78
CA GLU A 37 10.05 -16.02 11.72
C GLU A 37 10.31 -17.41 11.17
N GLN A 38 10.45 -18.40 12.05
CA GLN A 38 10.66 -19.79 11.66
C GLN A 38 9.48 -20.29 10.81
N LEU A 39 8.24 -20.04 11.24
CA LEU A 39 7.06 -20.47 10.47
C LEU A 39 6.89 -19.68 9.16
N LEU A 40 7.19 -18.38 9.16
CA LEU A 40 7.12 -17.52 7.97
C LEU A 40 8.23 -17.83 6.95
N SER A 41 9.29 -18.53 7.35
CA SER A 41 10.37 -18.93 6.43
C SER A 41 9.91 -19.87 5.31
N GLU A 42 8.74 -20.49 5.47
CA GLU A 42 8.10 -21.35 4.48
C GLU A 42 7.19 -20.56 3.50
N TYR A 43 7.02 -19.25 3.70
CA TYR A 43 6.22 -18.38 2.83
C TYR A 43 7.09 -17.50 1.95
N SER A 44 6.53 -17.12 0.79
CA SER A 44 7.07 -16.02 0.00
C SER A 44 6.35 -14.72 0.30
N ALA A 45 7.11 -13.63 0.33
CA ALA A 45 6.54 -12.28 0.43
C ALA A 45 5.70 -11.91 -0.81
N GLU A 46 5.85 -12.61 -1.93
CA GLU A 46 5.07 -12.37 -3.15
C GLU A 46 3.61 -12.86 -3.03
N GLU A 47 3.29 -13.70 -2.04
CA GLU A 47 1.93 -14.16 -1.74
C GLU A 47 1.10 -13.07 -1.03
N SER A 48 0.93 -11.93 -1.70
CA SER A 48 0.43 -10.66 -1.13
C SER A 48 -0.88 -10.79 -0.33
N PHE A 49 -1.83 -11.60 -0.80
CA PHE A 49 -3.09 -11.82 -0.08
C PHE A 49 -2.88 -12.53 1.27
N ARG A 50 -2.00 -13.55 1.29
CA ARG A 50 -1.68 -14.30 2.51
C ARG A 50 -0.87 -13.45 3.47
N ILE A 51 0.12 -12.72 2.97
CA ILE A 51 0.89 -11.75 3.79
C ILE A 51 -0.05 -10.74 4.45
N LEU A 52 -1.04 -10.22 3.72
CA LEU A 52 -2.01 -9.30 4.28
C LEU A 52 -2.89 -9.96 5.35
N GLU A 53 -3.40 -11.16 5.09
CA GLU A 53 -4.22 -11.93 6.04
C GLU A 53 -3.48 -12.20 7.35
N LEU A 54 -2.25 -12.70 7.24
CA LEU A 54 -1.36 -12.97 8.38
C LEU A 54 -0.98 -11.67 9.10
N GLY A 55 -0.60 -10.64 8.35
CA GLY A 55 -0.22 -9.33 8.88
C GLY A 55 -1.34 -8.63 9.63
N ASN A 56 -2.59 -8.70 9.14
CA ASN A 56 -3.73 -8.15 9.86
C ASN A 56 -4.03 -8.91 11.14
N SER A 57 -3.91 -10.23 11.12
CA SER A 57 -4.07 -11.05 12.33
C SER A 57 -2.96 -10.75 13.36
N ALA A 58 -1.73 -10.54 12.87
CA ALA A 58 -0.60 -10.08 13.68
C ALA A 58 -0.89 -8.71 14.30
N ALA A 59 -1.40 -7.77 13.49
CA ALA A 59 -1.76 -6.43 13.92
C ALA A 59 -2.83 -6.44 15.04
N ASP A 60 -3.86 -7.29 14.91
CA ASP A 60 -4.90 -7.42 15.94
C ASP A 60 -4.39 -8.06 17.23
N ALA A 61 -3.39 -8.95 17.14
CA ALA A 61 -2.77 -9.58 18.30
C ALA A 61 -1.87 -8.60 19.06
N ILE A 62 -1.02 -7.83 18.37
CA ILE A 62 -0.11 -6.87 19.03
C ILE A 62 -0.84 -5.72 19.71
N GLU A 63 -2.03 -5.33 19.24
CA GLU A 63 -2.84 -4.30 19.91
C GLU A 63 -3.28 -4.70 21.31
N ARG A 64 -3.27 -6.01 21.61
CA ARG A 64 -3.58 -6.54 22.95
C ARG A 64 -2.36 -6.59 23.87
N VAL A 65 -1.16 -6.31 23.35
CA VAL A 65 0.12 -6.30 24.06
C VAL A 65 0.96 -5.06 23.67
N PRO A 66 0.43 -3.85 23.92
CA PRO A 66 1.04 -2.61 23.45
C PRO A 66 2.49 -2.40 23.93
N GLU A 67 2.86 -2.97 25.08
CA GLU A 67 4.21 -2.93 25.64
C GLU A 67 5.27 -3.63 24.77
N SER A 68 4.87 -4.60 23.95
CA SER A 68 5.76 -5.41 23.09
C SER A 68 5.55 -5.13 21.60
N ALA A 69 4.55 -4.32 21.25
CA ALA A 69 4.15 -4.11 19.87
C ALA A 69 5.26 -3.48 19.01
N GLU A 70 5.99 -2.50 19.55
CA GLU A 70 7.11 -1.86 18.85
C GLU A 70 8.27 -2.84 18.61
N ASP A 71 8.66 -3.57 19.64
CA ASP A 71 9.78 -4.53 19.58
C ASP A 71 9.50 -5.68 18.58
N ILE A 72 8.30 -6.29 18.65
CA ILE A 72 7.87 -7.33 17.71
C ILE A 72 7.86 -6.79 16.27
N THR A 73 7.36 -5.56 16.08
CA THR A 73 7.31 -4.94 14.75
C THR A 73 8.71 -4.71 14.18
N LEU A 74 9.62 -4.16 14.99
CA LEU A 74 11.02 -3.93 14.59
C LEU A 74 11.72 -5.25 14.28
N ARG A 75 11.50 -6.28 15.10
CA ARG A 75 12.14 -7.59 14.92
C ARG A 75 11.70 -8.26 13.61
N LEU A 76 10.41 -8.25 13.31
CA LEU A 76 9.88 -8.83 12.07
C LEU A 76 10.29 -8.01 10.85
N ALA A 77 10.21 -6.67 10.90
CA ALA A 77 10.64 -5.79 9.81
C ALA A 77 12.15 -5.89 9.52
N GLY A 78 12.97 -6.19 10.52
CA GLY A 78 14.41 -6.42 10.38
C GLY A 78 14.81 -7.88 10.14
N SER A 79 13.84 -8.77 9.92
CA SER A 79 14.08 -10.21 9.80
C SER A 79 14.89 -10.59 8.56
N PRO A 80 15.75 -11.63 8.61
CA PRO A 80 16.32 -12.21 7.40
C PRO A 80 15.26 -12.88 6.50
N VAL A 81 14.07 -13.18 7.03
CA VAL A 81 12.97 -13.84 6.30
C VAL A 81 12.10 -12.79 5.60
N GLU A 82 12.00 -12.85 4.27
CA GLU A 82 11.23 -11.86 3.50
C GLU A 82 9.75 -11.77 3.88
N ALA A 83 9.10 -12.92 4.13
CA ALA A 83 7.69 -12.95 4.53
C ALA A 83 7.49 -12.31 5.92
N ALA A 84 8.46 -12.46 6.84
CA ALA A 84 8.44 -11.79 8.13
C ALA A 84 8.61 -10.27 7.97
N ARG A 85 9.49 -9.81 7.09
CA ARG A 85 9.60 -8.38 6.77
C ARG A 85 8.31 -7.82 6.17
N ALA A 86 7.67 -8.57 5.28
CA ALA A 86 6.41 -8.17 4.66
C ALA A 86 5.25 -8.11 5.67
N VAL A 87 5.17 -9.06 6.61
CA VAL A 87 4.26 -8.96 7.78
C VAL A 87 4.62 -7.75 8.64
N GLY A 88 5.91 -7.48 8.85
CA GLY A 88 6.42 -6.29 9.53
C GLY A 88 5.90 -4.99 8.91
N CYS A 89 5.85 -4.88 7.57
CA CYS A 89 5.23 -3.74 6.89
C CYS A 89 3.77 -3.53 7.33
N VAL A 90 2.98 -4.60 7.42
CA VAL A 90 1.58 -4.50 7.88
C VAL A 90 1.50 -4.08 9.35
N LEU A 91 2.40 -4.58 10.19
CA LEU A 91 2.46 -4.20 11.60
C LEU A 91 2.81 -2.73 11.79
N ILE A 92 3.78 -2.18 11.03
CA ILE A 92 4.14 -0.76 11.03
C ILE A 92 2.90 0.10 10.80
N ALA A 93 2.02 -0.29 9.88
CA ALA A 93 0.77 0.40 9.62
C ALA A 93 -0.09 0.52 10.89
N ARG A 94 -0.15 -0.55 11.69
CA ARG A 94 -0.96 -0.62 12.90
C ARG A 94 -0.34 0.12 14.08
N VAL A 95 0.93 -0.11 14.37
CA VAL A 95 1.61 0.53 15.51
C VAL A 95 1.93 2.01 15.24
N GLY A 96 2.21 2.33 13.97
CA GLY A 96 2.52 3.68 13.52
C GLY A 96 1.31 4.58 13.41
N LYS A 97 0.07 4.09 13.56
CA LYS A 97 -1.16 4.86 13.29
C LYS A 97 -1.25 6.20 14.04
N PHE A 98 -0.71 6.27 15.26
CA PHE A 98 -0.71 7.50 16.08
C PHE A 98 0.56 8.33 15.97
N ASN A 99 1.68 7.73 15.52
CA ASN A 99 2.92 8.46 15.29
C ASN A 99 3.69 7.87 14.10
N PRO A 100 3.24 8.10 12.85
CA PRO A 100 3.86 7.44 11.72
C PRO A 100 5.26 8.01 11.41
N ARG A 101 5.61 9.19 11.95
CA ARG A 101 6.91 9.84 11.71
C ARG A 101 8.06 9.00 12.23
N THR A 102 7.87 8.37 13.38
CA THR A 102 8.87 7.50 14.01
C THR A 102 9.27 6.33 13.11
N TRP A 103 8.36 5.88 12.24
CA TRP A 103 8.56 4.72 11.39
C TRP A 103 9.13 5.07 10.01
N LEU A 104 9.20 6.35 9.63
CA LEU A 104 9.67 6.77 8.30
C LEU A 104 11.09 6.30 7.96
N PRO A 105 12.08 6.30 8.88
CA PRO A 105 13.41 5.75 8.57
C PRO A 105 13.35 4.27 8.19
N LEU A 106 12.55 3.48 8.91
CA LEU A 106 12.38 2.05 8.61
C LEU A 106 11.61 1.83 7.31
N ILE A 107 10.56 2.61 7.05
CA ILE A 107 9.83 2.57 5.78
C ILE A 107 10.77 2.88 4.61
N ARG A 108 11.64 3.88 4.75
CA ARG A 108 12.65 4.22 3.74
C ARG A 108 13.64 3.08 3.52
N HIS A 109 14.08 2.43 4.59
CA HIS A 109 14.94 1.25 4.49
C HIS A 109 14.25 0.10 3.73
N LEU A 110 13.01 -0.23 4.09
CA LEU A 110 12.22 -1.29 3.45
C LEU A 110 11.81 -0.94 2.00
N ALA A 111 11.80 0.33 1.62
CA ALA A 111 11.58 0.73 0.23
C ALA A 111 12.68 0.18 -0.70
N ASP A 112 13.89 0.03 -0.14
CA ASP A 112 15.06 -0.51 -0.83
C ASP A 112 15.31 -1.99 -0.58
N ASP A 113 14.36 -2.69 0.06
CA ASP A 113 14.43 -4.13 0.31
C ASP A 113 14.72 -4.90 -0.98
N GLU A 114 15.43 -6.02 -0.89
CA GLU A 114 15.73 -6.89 -2.03
C GLU A 114 14.49 -7.60 -2.57
N SER A 115 13.55 -7.97 -1.69
CA SER A 115 12.33 -8.70 -2.03
C SER A 115 11.30 -7.77 -2.64
N ALA A 116 10.77 -8.15 -3.81
CA ALA A 116 9.66 -7.41 -4.44
C ALA A 116 8.39 -7.47 -3.59
N GLY A 117 8.12 -8.61 -2.96
CA GLY A 117 6.96 -8.78 -2.08
C GLY A 117 6.98 -7.83 -0.88
N VAL A 118 8.14 -7.62 -0.26
CA VAL A 118 8.28 -6.63 0.84
C VAL A 118 7.99 -5.22 0.35
N ARG A 119 8.55 -4.84 -0.81
CA ARG A 119 8.31 -3.52 -1.42
C ARG A 119 6.85 -3.32 -1.85
N ASP A 120 6.13 -4.40 -2.13
CA ASP A 120 4.71 -4.38 -2.52
C ASP A 120 3.77 -4.35 -1.31
N ALA A 121 4.18 -4.91 -0.18
CA ALA A 121 3.49 -4.78 1.10
C ALA A 121 3.64 -3.36 1.69
N LEU A 122 4.73 -2.66 1.38
CA LEU A 122 5.06 -1.38 2.01
C LEU A 122 4.00 -0.26 1.84
N PRO A 123 3.39 -0.04 0.66
CA PRO A 123 2.36 0.97 0.49
C PRO A 123 1.09 0.70 1.30
N MET A 124 0.91 -0.52 1.80
CA MET A 124 -0.22 -0.88 2.66
C MET A 124 -0.15 -0.20 4.03
N ILE A 125 1.02 0.32 4.40
CA ILE A 125 1.19 1.16 5.60
C ILE A 125 0.25 2.36 5.60
N PHE A 126 -0.04 2.88 4.41
CA PHE A 126 -0.92 4.02 4.20
C PHE A 126 -2.36 3.61 3.85
N ASP A 127 -2.63 2.32 3.70
CA ASP A 127 -3.92 1.75 3.30
C ASP A 127 -4.70 1.26 4.52
N GLN A 128 -4.94 2.17 5.46
CA GLN A 128 -5.64 1.85 6.69
C GLN A 128 -7.06 2.42 6.62
N ARG A 129 -8.03 1.56 6.93
CA ARG A 129 -9.44 1.91 6.78
C ARG A 129 -9.91 2.77 7.96
N PRO A 130 -10.69 3.84 7.68
CA PRO A 130 -11.22 4.72 8.73
C PRO A 130 -12.10 4.02 9.77
N GLU A 131 -12.64 2.84 9.42
CA GLU A 131 -13.52 2.05 10.30
C GLU A 131 -12.82 1.53 11.57
N LEU A 132 -11.48 1.47 11.59
CA LEU A 132 -10.69 1.03 12.74
C LEU A 132 -10.46 2.18 13.74
N ALA A 133 -11.54 2.61 14.41
CA ALA A 133 -11.53 3.47 15.60
C ALA A 133 -10.90 4.87 15.44
N GLY A 134 -11.73 5.88 15.15
CA GLY A 134 -11.42 7.29 15.43
C GLY A 134 -10.49 7.99 14.44
N TRP A 135 -10.31 7.44 13.24
CA TRP A 135 -9.54 8.05 12.15
C TRP A 135 -10.25 9.31 11.67
N SER A 136 -9.64 10.46 11.92
CA SER A 136 -10.12 11.77 11.48
C SER A 136 -9.36 12.24 10.23
N GLU A 137 -9.83 13.32 9.62
CA GLU A 137 -9.12 14.06 8.55
C GLU A 137 -7.63 14.29 8.86
N MET A 138 -7.26 14.35 10.15
CA MET A 138 -5.87 14.47 10.62
C MET A 138 -4.95 13.37 10.11
N HIS A 139 -5.41 12.12 10.00
CA HIS A 139 -4.58 11.05 9.45
C HIS A 139 -4.37 11.22 7.93
N THR A 140 -5.44 11.50 7.20
CA THR A 140 -5.36 11.77 5.75
C THR A 140 -4.44 12.96 5.47
N ASP A 141 -4.59 14.06 6.20
CA ASP A 141 -3.72 15.24 6.06
C ASP A 141 -2.27 14.92 6.35
N TYR A 142 -2.03 14.12 7.39
CA TYR A 142 -0.70 13.65 7.72
C TYR A 142 -0.10 12.81 6.59
N VAL A 143 -0.81 11.81 6.06
CA VAL A 143 -0.32 10.96 4.96
C VAL A 143 -0.06 11.80 3.72
N PHE A 144 -0.97 12.73 3.40
CA PHE A 144 -0.81 13.62 2.26
C PHE A 144 0.39 14.55 2.45
N SER A 145 0.71 14.97 3.68
CA SER A 145 1.93 15.74 3.95
C SER A 145 3.20 14.95 3.68
N ILE A 146 3.22 13.65 3.97
CA ILE A 146 4.34 12.76 3.59
C ILE A 146 4.39 12.62 2.07
N PHE A 147 3.25 12.35 1.44
CA PHE A 147 3.18 12.15 -0.02
C PHE A 147 3.61 13.39 -0.79
N GLU A 148 3.31 14.60 -0.28
CA GLU A 148 3.77 15.87 -0.84
C GLU A 148 5.31 15.98 -0.81
N GLU A 149 5.96 15.52 0.28
CA GLU A 149 7.42 15.45 0.37
C GLU A 149 7.96 14.37 -0.60
N TRP A 150 7.39 13.17 -0.53
CA TRP A 150 7.93 11.97 -1.17
C TRP A 150 7.68 11.89 -2.67
N ARG A 151 6.68 12.61 -3.21
CA ARG A 151 6.40 12.61 -4.66
C ARG A 151 7.54 13.15 -5.51
N THR A 152 8.51 13.83 -4.91
CA THR A 152 9.72 14.36 -5.57
C THR A 152 11.01 13.75 -5.05
N ASP A 153 10.93 12.68 -4.27
CA ASP A 153 12.11 12.02 -3.70
C ASP A 153 13.04 11.49 -4.80
N ASN A 154 14.35 11.55 -4.60
CA ASN A 154 15.32 11.08 -5.60
C ASN A 154 15.21 9.56 -5.84
N ASN A 155 14.79 8.79 -4.84
CA ASN A 155 14.58 7.36 -4.97
C ASN A 155 13.20 7.06 -5.59
N TYR A 156 13.19 6.47 -6.79
CA TYR A 156 11.95 6.10 -7.47
C TYR A 156 11.09 5.11 -6.68
N ARG A 157 11.69 4.31 -5.79
CA ARG A 157 10.95 3.38 -4.91
C ARG A 157 10.13 4.13 -3.88
N ILE A 158 10.63 5.25 -3.37
CA ILE A 158 9.86 6.15 -2.49
C ILE A 158 8.72 6.80 -3.26
N ARG A 159 9.00 7.34 -4.45
CA ARG A 159 7.94 7.91 -5.31
C ARG A 159 6.88 6.88 -5.70
N ARG A 160 7.28 5.62 -5.91
CA ARG A 160 6.38 4.50 -6.18
C ARG A 160 5.44 4.22 -5.00
N ILE A 161 5.93 4.30 -3.76
CA ILE A 161 5.08 4.14 -2.56
C ILE A 161 3.97 5.19 -2.57
N VAL A 162 4.27 6.44 -2.93
CA VAL A 162 3.27 7.50 -3.06
C VAL A 162 2.22 7.11 -4.10
N ALA A 163 2.65 6.76 -5.32
CA ALA A 163 1.74 6.40 -6.40
C ALA A 163 0.80 5.23 -6.03
N ARG A 164 1.30 4.19 -5.35
CA ARG A 164 0.48 3.05 -4.91
C ARG A 164 -0.41 3.45 -3.72
N GLY A 165 0.13 4.14 -2.73
CA GLY A 165 -0.59 4.55 -1.52
C GLY A 165 -1.81 5.41 -1.84
N LEU A 166 -1.70 6.30 -2.83
CA LEU A 166 -2.80 7.15 -3.31
C LEU A 166 -4.03 6.37 -3.80
N VAL A 167 -3.87 5.12 -4.25
CA VAL A 167 -5.00 4.26 -4.64
C VAL A 167 -5.97 4.07 -3.48
N GLY A 168 -5.48 3.90 -2.25
CA GLY A 168 -6.31 3.71 -1.07
C GLY A 168 -7.15 4.92 -0.70
N PHE A 169 -6.75 6.13 -1.13
CA PHE A 169 -7.43 7.39 -0.84
C PHE A 169 -8.34 7.89 -1.97
N ALA A 170 -8.11 7.41 -3.20
CA ALA A 170 -8.78 7.86 -4.42
C ALA A 170 -10.31 7.77 -4.37
N SER A 171 -10.86 6.79 -3.66
CA SER A 171 -12.31 6.54 -3.58
C SER A 171 -12.93 6.82 -2.21
N GLN A 172 -12.15 7.30 -1.22
CA GLN A 172 -12.65 7.49 0.16
C GLN A 172 -13.58 8.70 0.31
N SER A 173 -13.36 9.78 -0.44
CA SER A 173 -14.22 10.97 -0.42
C SER A 173 -14.07 11.80 -1.69
N ALA A 174 -15.08 12.61 -2.02
CA ALA A 174 -14.99 13.54 -3.16
C ALA A 174 -13.84 14.54 -3.01
N GLY A 175 -13.64 15.09 -1.80
CA GLY A 175 -12.54 16.03 -1.52
C GLY A 175 -11.14 15.41 -1.65
N ASN A 176 -11.03 14.08 -1.55
CA ASN A 176 -9.75 13.39 -1.74
C ASN A 176 -9.36 13.27 -3.22
N ALA A 177 -10.31 13.16 -4.15
CA ALA A 177 -10.00 13.00 -5.57
C ALA A 177 -9.14 14.15 -6.10
N ASP A 178 -9.53 15.41 -5.82
CA ASP A 178 -8.77 16.58 -6.24
C ASP A 178 -7.36 16.63 -5.62
N ARG A 179 -7.25 16.25 -4.34
CA ARG A 179 -5.96 16.21 -3.64
C ARG A 179 -5.06 15.11 -4.22
N VAL A 180 -5.61 13.94 -4.52
CA VAL A 180 -4.90 12.82 -5.14
C VAL A 180 -4.41 13.23 -6.53
N LEU A 181 -5.27 13.83 -7.36
CA LEU A 181 -4.87 14.30 -8.69
C LEU A 181 -3.74 15.34 -8.62
N LYS A 182 -3.78 16.28 -7.68
CA LYS A 182 -2.69 17.25 -7.45
C LYS A 182 -1.35 16.56 -7.12
N LEU A 183 -1.38 15.55 -6.25
CA LEU A 183 -0.18 14.77 -5.89
C LEU A 183 0.35 13.91 -7.06
N ILE A 184 -0.53 13.49 -7.96
CA ILE A 184 -0.20 12.65 -9.12
C ILE A 184 0.50 13.42 -10.23
N VAL A 185 0.19 14.70 -10.45
CA VAL A 185 0.73 15.48 -11.60
C VAL A 185 2.25 15.31 -11.80
N PRO A 186 3.11 15.45 -10.77
CA PRO A 186 4.55 15.24 -10.91
C PRO A 186 4.95 13.79 -11.19
N LEU A 187 4.16 12.82 -10.69
CA LEU A 187 4.41 11.39 -10.84
C LEU A 187 3.92 10.86 -12.21
N TYR A 188 3.04 11.59 -12.88
CA TYR A 188 2.54 11.24 -14.21
C TYR A 188 3.66 11.25 -15.27
N GLU A 189 4.63 12.16 -15.11
CA GLU A 189 5.80 12.31 -15.99
C GLU A 189 7.07 11.72 -15.39
N ASP A 190 6.93 10.83 -14.40
CA ASP A 190 8.08 10.25 -13.71
C ASP A 190 9.00 9.49 -14.67
N ALA A 191 10.32 9.62 -14.47
CA ALA A 191 11.31 8.87 -15.24
C ALA A 191 11.14 7.35 -15.12
N SER A 192 10.62 6.87 -13.98
CA SER A 192 10.35 5.45 -13.75
C SER A 192 8.99 5.04 -14.28
N GLU A 193 8.99 4.13 -15.26
CA GLU A 193 7.75 3.53 -15.78
C GLU A 193 6.92 2.85 -14.67
N PHE A 194 7.59 2.25 -13.68
CA PHE A 194 6.90 1.65 -12.53
C PHE A 194 6.08 2.69 -11.74
N VAL A 195 6.57 3.92 -11.62
CA VAL A 195 5.83 5.00 -10.95
C VAL A 195 4.65 5.43 -11.82
N ARG A 196 4.88 5.70 -13.13
CA ARG A 196 3.82 6.10 -14.07
C ARG A 196 2.68 5.08 -14.15
N ARG A 197 2.99 3.78 -14.17
CA ARG A 197 1.97 2.71 -14.16
C ARG A 197 1.15 2.66 -12.87
N ASN A 198 1.75 2.98 -11.71
CA ASN A 198 1.00 3.04 -10.45
C ASN A 198 0.08 4.26 -10.39
N VAL A 199 0.48 5.38 -10.99
CA VAL A 199 -0.38 6.56 -11.16
C VAL A 199 -1.67 6.21 -11.90
N VAL A 200 -1.58 5.43 -12.98
CA VAL A 200 -2.76 4.96 -13.74
C VAL A 200 -3.77 4.27 -12.83
N SER A 201 -3.32 3.42 -11.91
CA SER A 201 -4.21 2.72 -10.97
C SER A 201 -4.98 3.67 -10.06
N ALA A 202 -4.33 4.71 -9.53
CA ALA A 202 -4.99 5.70 -8.68
C ALA A 202 -6.05 6.51 -9.46
N ILE A 203 -5.72 6.97 -10.67
CA ILE A 203 -6.68 7.70 -11.52
C ILE A 203 -7.87 6.81 -11.89
N ARG A 204 -7.63 5.55 -12.25
CA ARG A 204 -8.70 4.57 -12.54
C ARG A 204 -9.64 4.39 -11.34
N GLU A 205 -9.09 4.37 -10.13
CA GLU A 205 -9.90 4.24 -8.91
C GLU A 205 -10.81 5.45 -8.68
N ILE A 206 -10.30 6.67 -8.93
CA ILE A 206 -11.14 7.88 -8.94
C ILE A 206 -12.25 7.73 -9.98
N GLY A 207 -11.91 7.35 -11.22
CA GLY A 207 -12.83 7.27 -12.35
C GLY A 207 -14.02 6.33 -12.13
N LYS A 208 -13.85 5.26 -11.34
CA LYS A 208 -14.96 4.35 -10.97
C LYS A 208 -16.11 5.05 -10.25
N SER A 209 -15.80 6.10 -9.48
CA SER A 209 -16.73 6.82 -8.61
C SER A 209 -17.02 8.25 -9.06
N GLN A 210 -16.04 8.91 -9.67
CA GLN A 210 -16.04 10.32 -10.06
C GLN A 210 -15.49 10.47 -11.49
N PRO A 211 -16.21 9.94 -12.51
CA PRO A 211 -15.75 9.96 -13.90
C PRO A 211 -15.57 11.37 -14.45
N ASP A 212 -16.44 12.33 -14.11
CA ASP A 212 -16.33 13.74 -14.53
C ASP A 212 -15.00 14.39 -14.13
N THR A 213 -14.54 14.10 -12.91
CA THR A 213 -13.27 14.59 -12.35
C THR A 213 -12.09 14.05 -13.14
N VAL A 214 -12.11 12.75 -13.49
CA VAL A 214 -11.06 12.15 -14.33
C VAL A 214 -11.13 12.69 -15.75
N PHE A 215 -12.31 12.89 -16.31
CA PHE A 215 -12.48 13.43 -17.66
C PHE A 215 -11.85 14.83 -17.77
N SER A 216 -12.23 15.73 -16.86
CA SER A 216 -11.70 17.10 -16.80
C SER A 216 -10.18 17.12 -16.59
N PHE A 217 -9.67 16.21 -15.75
CA PHE A 217 -8.23 16.04 -15.57
C PHE A 217 -7.53 15.61 -16.87
N LEU A 218 -8.07 14.62 -17.58
CA LEU A 218 -7.48 14.13 -18.83
C LEU A 218 -7.51 15.20 -19.93
N GLU A 219 -8.57 15.98 -20.06
CA GLU A 219 -8.61 17.12 -21.00
C GLU A 219 -7.51 18.12 -20.70
N SER A 220 -7.41 18.57 -19.45
CA SER A 220 -6.34 19.48 -19.03
C SER A 220 -4.95 18.92 -19.25
N ARG A 221 -4.78 17.60 -19.16
CA ARG A 221 -3.50 16.92 -19.38
C ARG A 221 -3.10 16.88 -20.85
N ILE A 222 -4.04 16.55 -21.73
CA ILE A 222 -3.81 16.56 -23.18
C ILE A 222 -3.42 17.97 -23.64
N ASP A 223 -4.10 19.00 -23.12
CA ASP A 223 -3.77 20.40 -23.43
C ASP A 223 -2.35 20.79 -22.96
N ALA A 224 -1.87 20.20 -21.87
CA ALA A 224 -0.51 20.43 -21.37
C ALA A 224 0.57 19.68 -22.18
N GLY A 225 0.22 18.57 -22.84
CA GLY A 225 1.06 17.86 -23.80
C GLY A 225 2.23 17.10 -23.18
N SER A 226 1.96 15.95 -22.54
CA SER A 226 3.00 15.06 -22.04
C SER A 226 3.42 14.01 -23.07
N PRO A 227 4.72 13.64 -23.13
CA PRO A 227 5.19 12.57 -24.00
C PRO A 227 4.59 11.19 -23.63
N TYR A 228 4.02 11.04 -22.43
CA TYR A 228 3.45 9.80 -21.94
C TYR A 228 1.92 9.70 -22.15
N ASP A 229 1.26 10.75 -22.64
CA ASP A 229 -0.20 10.77 -22.76
C ASP A 229 -0.72 9.63 -23.64
N ARG A 230 -0.05 9.36 -24.78
CA ARG A 230 -0.38 8.26 -25.69
C ARG A 230 -0.21 6.87 -25.08
N GLU A 231 0.65 6.75 -24.07
CA GLU A 231 0.85 5.50 -23.33
C GLU A 231 -0.20 5.36 -22.22
N LEU A 232 -0.32 6.37 -21.35
CA LEU A 232 -1.04 6.25 -20.09
C LEU A 232 -2.55 6.49 -20.22
N ILE A 233 -2.98 7.42 -21.08
CA ILE A 233 -4.40 7.78 -21.21
C ILE A 233 -5.25 6.59 -21.66
N PRO A 234 -4.87 5.82 -22.70
CA PRO A 234 -5.63 4.62 -23.08
C PRO A 234 -5.81 3.65 -21.91
N MET A 235 -4.78 3.45 -21.09
CA MET A 235 -4.88 2.62 -19.89
C MET A 235 -5.91 3.22 -18.92
N ILE A 236 -5.84 4.52 -18.60
CA ILE A 236 -6.79 5.15 -17.68
C ILE A 236 -8.25 4.96 -18.14
N LEU A 237 -8.51 5.12 -19.44
CA LEU A 237 -9.87 5.08 -20.01
C LEU A 237 -10.54 3.70 -19.89
N GLU A 238 -9.78 2.60 -20.04
CA GLU A 238 -10.31 1.23 -20.02
C GLU A 238 -11.10 0.89 -18.75
N ALA A 239 -10.71 1.44 -17.60
CA ALA A 239 -11.37 1.16 -16.33
C ALA A 239 -12.26 2.31 -15.84
N SER A 240 -11.98 3.55 -16.27
CA SER A 240 -12.66 4.75 -15.77
C SER A 240 -14.03 4.99 -16.41
N PHE A 241 -14.18 4.70 -17.71
CA PHE A 241 -15.38 5.09 -18.48
C PHE A 241 -16.13 3.93 -19.14
N ALA A 242 -15.48 2.76 -19.26
CA ALA A 242 -15.91 1.66 -20.13
C ALA A 242 -17.28 1.02 -19.83
N ARG A 243 -17.96 1.38 -18.73
CA ARG A 243 -19.29 0.85 -18.39
C ARG A 243 -20.41 1.89 -18.32
N LYS A 244 -20.10 3.18 -18.21
CA LYS A 244 -21.11 4.23 -17.98
C LYS A 244 -21.17 5.30 -19.06
N GLN A 245 -20.05 5.62 -19.72
CA GLN A 245 -19.91 6.73 -20.68
C GLN A 245 -18.89 6.39 -21.79
N PRO A 246 -19.19 5.42 -22.68
CA PRO A 246 -18.27 5.01 -23.75
C PRO A 246 -17.90 6.15 -24.72
N GLU A 247 -18.79 7.11 -24.93
CA GLU A 247 -18.58 8.28 -25.80
C GLU A 247 -17.42 9.18 -25.33
N TRP A 248 -17.23 9.34 -24.01
CA TRP A 248 -16.14 10.15 -23.46
C TRP A 248 -14.77 9.53 -23.70
N ARG A 249 -14.70 8.20 -23.67
CA ARG A 249 -13.48 7.49 -24.04
C ARG A 249 -13.10 7.82 -25.48
N ASP A 250 -14.05 7.74 -26.41
CA ASP A 250 -13.78 7.99 -27.82
C ASP A 250 -13.42 9.46 -28.07
N GLU A 251 -14.06 10.39 -27.35
CA GLU A 251 -13.72 11.81 -27.39
C GLU A 251 -12.28 12.09 -26.95
N ILE A 252 -11.86 11.54 -25.81
CA ILE A 252 -10.49 11.72 -25.29
C ILE A 252 -9.46 11.09 -26.25
N LEU A 253 -9.74 9.88 -26.77
CA LEU A 253 -8.84 9.22 -27.72
C LEU A 253 -8.67 10.00 -29.03
N ALA A 254 -9.71 10.71 -29.48
CA ALA A 254 -9.63 11.56 -30.68
C ALA A 254 -8.72 12.79 -30.51
N LYS A 255 -8.36 13.16 -29.28
CA LYS A 255 -7.51 14.31 -28.95
C LYS A 255 -6.01 13.95 -28.79
N LEU A 256 -5.61 12.66 -28.83
CA LEU A 256 -4.22 12.17 -28.68
C LEU A 256 -3.42 12.13 -29.99
#